data_AF-A0A7X8C7S6-F1
#
_entry.id   AF-A0A7X8C7S6-F1
#
_cell.length_a   1.000
_cell.length_b   1.000
_cell.length_c   1.000
_cell.angle_alpha   90.00
_cell.angle_beta   90.00
_cell.angle_gamma   90.00
#
_symmetry.space_group_name_H-M   'P 1'
#
loop_
_entity.id
_entity.type
_entity.pdbx_description
1 polymer ?
#
loop_
_entity_poly.entity_id
_entity_poly.type
_entity_poly.pdbx_seq_one_letter_code
_entity_poly.pdbx_strand_id
1 'polypeptide(L)'
;MKKKKIAVLTGAGISAESGLSTFRDAGGLWEQHRVEDVATPEGFMRNPEMVLNFYNERRKQLLAAQPNAAHKALAELEKDFEVHIIT
;
A
#
# COMPACT_ATOMS: atom_id res chain seq x y z
N MET A 1 -21.73 -23.62 13.09
CA MET A 1 -22.01 -23.49 11.63
C MET A 1 -20.74 -23.06 10.92
N LYS A 2 -20.52 -23.48 9.68
CA LYS A 2 -19.35 -23.03 8.89
C LYS A 2 -19.49 -21.54 8.61
N LYS A 3 -18.44 -20.75 8.89
CA LYS A 3 -18.41 -19.32 8.56
C LYS A 3 -18.59 -19.14 7.05
N LYS A 4 -19.33 -18.11 6.63
CA LYS A 4 -19.40 -17.74 5.21
C LYS A 4 -18.05 -17.18 4.77
N LYS A 5 -17.69 -17.43 3.51
CA LYS A 5 -16.44 -16.95 2.93
C LYS A 5 -16.64 -15.61 2.25
N ILE A 6 -15.72 -14.67 2.49
CA ILE A 6 -15.69 -13.35 1.85
C ILE A 6 -14.29 -13.13 1.30
N ALA A 7 -14.17 -12.70 0.04
CA ALA A 7 -12.91 -12.24 -0.52
C ALA A 7 -12.94 -10.71 -0.64
N VAL A 8 -11.85 -10.05 -0.23
CA VAL A 8 -11.70 -8.59 -0.29
C VAL A 8 -10.44 -8.27 -1.07
N LEU A 9 -10.59 -7.60 -2.22
CA LEU A 9 -9.47 -7.07 -3.00
C LEU A 9 -9.26 -5.61 -2.60
N THR A 10 -8.05 -5.29 -2.14
CA THR A 10 -7.66 -3.95 -1.72
C THR A 10 -6.47 -3.46 -2.54
N GLY A 11 -6.16 -2.18 -2.43
CA GLY A 11 -4.98 -1.57 -3.02
C GLY A 11 -4.58 -0.35 -2.19
N ALA A 12 -3.63 0.45 -2.68
CA ALA A 12 -3.05 1.57 -1.92
C ALA A 12 -4.07 2.54 -1.28
N GLY A 13 -5.25 2.71 -1.89
CA GLY A 13 -6.32 3.55 -1.37
C GLY A 13 -6.79 3.17 0.04
N ILE A 14 -6.74 1.90 0.44
CA ILE A 14 -7.12 1.49 1.80
C ILE A 14 -6.21 2.12 2.86
N SER A 15 -4.99 2.53 2.48
CA SER A 15 -3.98 3.09 3.37
C SER A 15 -3.86 4.61 3.30
N ALA A 16 -4.66 5.29 2.46
CA ALA A 16 -4.63 6.75 2.33
C ALA A 16 -4.92 7.44 3.68
N GLU A 17 -5.94 6.97 4.40
CA GLU A 17 -6.31 7.50 5.73
C GLU A 17 -5.28 7.16 6.83
N SER A 18 -4.29 6.33 6.53
CA SER A 18 -3.14 6.06 7.41
C SER A 18 -1.98 7.04 7.17
N GLY A 19 -2.17 8.07 6.34
CA GLY A 19 -1.15 9.06 6.00
C GLY A 19 -0.15 8.58 4.94
N LEU A 20 -0.44 7.48 4.25
CA LEU A 20 0.40 6.96 3.16
C LEU A 20 -0.11 7.48 1.82
N SER A 21 0.78 8.06 1.02
CA SER A 21 0.43 8.52 -0.33
C SER A 21 0.04 7.33 -1.21
N THR A 22 -1.02 7.51 -2.01
CA THR A 22 -1.35 6.53 -3.04
C THR A 22 -0.49 6.75 -4.29
N PHE A 23 -0.57 5.80 -5.20
CA PHE A 23 0.23 5.83 -6.41
C PHE A 23 -0.32 6.78 -7.48
N ARG A 24 -1.64 6.83 -7.67
CA ARG A 24 -2.31 7.44 -8.84
C ARG A 24 -3.27 8.59 -8.52
N ASP A 25 -3.49 8.93 -7.25
CA ASP A 25 -4.31 10.11 -6.93
C ASP A 25 -3.60 11.41 -7.30
N ALA A 26 -4.34 12.52 -7.28
CA ALA A 26 -3.78 13.86 -7.46
C ALA A 26 -2.70 14.12 -6.39
N GLY A 27 -1.49 14.50 -6.82
CA GLY A 27 -0.31 14.60 -5.96
C GLY A 27 0.31 13.25 -5.56
N GLY A 28 -0.13 12.16 -6.19
CA GLY A 28 0.35 10.80 -5.94
C GLY A 28 1.78 10.56 -6.42
N LEU A 29 2.34 9.40 -6.03
CA LEU A 29 3.75 9.11 -6.26
C LEU A 29 4.15 9.13 -7.75
N TRP A 30 3.22 8.79 -8.65
CA TRP A 30 3.50 8.75 -10.09
C TRP A 30 3.45 10.11 -10.79
N GLU A 31 2.89 11.14 -10.14
CA GLU A 31 3.02 12.52 -10.63
C GLU A 31 4.38 13.11 -10.27
N GLN A 32 5.04 12.58 -9.23
CA GLN A 32 6.33 13.05 -8.73
C GLN A 32 7.51 12.26 -9.31
N HIS A 33 7.30 10.97 -9.61
CA HIS A 33 8.32 10.08 -10.14
C HIS A 33 7.76 9.25 -11.28
N ARG A 34 8.53 9.11 -12.36
CA ARG A 34 8.21 8.13 -13.41
C ARG A 34 8.39 6.72 -12.84
N VAL A 35 7.40 5.85 -13.07
CA VAL A 35 7.41 4.47 -12.58
C VAL A 35 8.66 3.74 -13.06
N GLU A 36 9.08 3.98 -14.31
CA GLU A 36 10.21 3.30 -14.96
C GLU A 36 11.57 3.72 -14.41
N ASP A 37 11.63 4.80 -13.62
CA ASP A 37 12.85 5.25 -12.94
C ASP A 37 13.02 4.59 -11.57
N VAL A 38 11.92 4.19 -10.94
CA VAL A 38 11.93 3.87 -9.51
C VAL A 38 11.37 2.49 -9.15
N ALA A 39 10.67 1.83 -10.06
CA ALA A 39 9.96 0.58 -9.80
C ALA A 39 10.18 -0.47 -10.91
N THR A 40 11.35 -0.48 -11.56
CA THR A 40 11.75 -1.48 -12.56
C THR A 40 13.19 -1.95 -12.32
N PRO A 41 13.55 -3.18 -12.75
CA PRO A 41 14.93 -3.65 -12.73
C PRO A 41 15.87 -2.72 -13.52
N GLU A 42 15.41 -2.21 -14.67
CA GLU A 42 16.17 -1.30 -15.52
C GLU A 42 16.41 0.05 -14.84
N GLY A 43 15.41 0.58 -14.13
CA GLY A 43 15.54 1.78 -13.32
C GLY A 43 16.57 1.60 -12.20
N PHE A 44 16.54 0.45 -11.53
CA PHE A 44 17.54 0.12 -10.50
C PHE A 44 18.95 -0.01 -11.08
N MET A 45 19.13 -0.70 -12.21
CA MET A 45 20.45 -0.79 -12.87
C MET A 45 20.97 0.58 -13.33
N ARG A 46 20.06 1.46 -13.79
CA ARG A 46 20.41 2.80 -14.26
C ARG A 46 20.81 3.73 -13.11
N ASN A 47 20.07 3.72 -12.00
CA ASN A 47 20.35 4.57 -10.84
C ASN A 47 19.86 3.92 -9.52
N PRO A 48 20.69 3.06 -8.89
CA PRO A 48 20.32 2.40 -7.64
C PRO A 48 20.02 3.36 -6.50
N GLU A 49 20.77 4.47 -6.41
CA GLU A 49 20.61 5.46 -5.35
C GLU A 49 19.24 6.12 -5.41
N MET A 50 18.77 6.51 -6.60
CA MET A 50 17.42 7.06 -6.78
C MET A 50 16.34 6.08 -6.34
N VAL A 51 16.44 4.82 -6.74
CA VAL A 51 15.48 3.77 -6.33
C VAL A 51 15.51 3.56 -4.83
N LEU A 52 16.71 3.47 -4.22
CA LEU A 52 16.85 3.27 -2.79
C LEU A 52 16.30 4.46 -1.99
N ASN A 53 16.63 5.69 -2.41
CA ASN A 53 16.12 6.91 -1.79
C ASN A 53 14.61 7.01 -1.93
N PHE A 54 14.07 6.69 -3.10
CA PHE A 54 12.63 6.50 -3.29
C PHE A 54 12.14 5.55 -2.17
N TYR A 55 12.48 4.26 -2.17
CA TYR A 55 11.90 3.33 -1.19
C TYR A 55 12.17 3.68 0.29
N ASN A 56 13.29 4.31 0.60
CA ASN A 56 13.62 4.75 1.96
C ASN A 56 12.67 5.84 2.48
N GLU A 57 12.25 6.78 1.64
CA GLU A 57 11.24 7.77 2.06
C GLU A 57 9.91 7.11 2.44
N ARG A 58 9.46 6.08 1.70
CA ARG A 58 8.24 5.35 2.11
C ARG A 58 8.44 4.49 3.35
N ARG A 59 9.63 3.90 3.55
CA ARG A 59 9.94 3.21 4.81
C ARG A 59 9.86 4.15 6.00
N LYS A 60 10.35 5.40 5.87
CA LYS A 60 10.23 6.42 6.92
C LYS A 60 8.76 6.76 7.21
N GLN A 61 7.94 6.96 6.18
CA GLN A 61 6.50 7.23 6.35
C GLN A 61 5.79 6.05 7.07
N LEU A 62 6.15 4.81 6.72
CA LEU A 62 5.56 3.61 7.32
C LEU A 62 5.78 3.55 8.84
N LEU A 63 6.90 4.05 9.35
CA LEU A 63 7.17 4.05 10.80
C LEU A 63 6.17 4.88 11.60
N ALA A 64 5.58 5.91 10.98
CA ALA A 64 4.58 6.76 11.62
C ALA A 64 3.13 6.29 11.34
N ALA A 65 2.92 5.47 10.32
CA ALA A 65 1.60 5.01 9.92
C ALA A 65 0.99 4.06 10.96
N GLN A 66 -0.34 4.13 11.11
CA GLN A 66 -1.11 3.23 11.97
C GLN A 66 -2.31 2.67 11.18
N PRO A 67 -2.79 1.46 11.50
CA PRO A 67 -4.00 0.93 10.87
C PRO A 67 -5.19 1.87 11.08
N ASN A 68 -5.78 2.33 9.98
CA ASN A 68 -6.98 3.17 10.01
C ASN A 68 -8.27 2.34 10.24
N ALA A 69 -9.43 3.00 10.16
CA ALA A 69 -10.72 2.36 10.39
C ALA A 69 -11.02 1.21 9.41
N ALA A 70 -10.62 1.33 8.14
CA ALA A 70 -10.85 0.28 7.14
C ALA A 70 -10.09 -1.01 7.48
N HIS A 71 -8.81 -0.90 7.85
CA HIS A 71 -8.01 -2.05 8.29
C HIS A 71 -8.61 -2.73 9.52
N LYS A 72 -9.02 -1.93 10.51
CA LYS A 72 -9.65 -2.43 11.75
C LYS A 72 -10.99 -3.09 11.46
N ALA A 73 -11.78 -2.56 10.55
CA ALA A 73 -13.06 -3.14 10.15
C ALA A 73 -12.89 -4.50 9.47
N LEU A 74 -11.87 -4.67 8.61
CA LEU A 74 -11.58 -5.97 8.00
C LEU A 74 -11.11 -7.00 9.04
N ALA A 75 -10.25 -6.58 9.99
CA ALA A 75 -9.84 -7.43 11.11
C ALA A 75 -11.02 -7.81 12.03
N GLU A 76 -11.98 -6.90 12.23
CA GLU A 76 -13.20 -7.19 12.98
C GLU A 76 -14.09 -8.19 12.25
N LEU A 77 -14.22 -8.05 10.92
CA LEU A 77 -15.04 -8.92 10.07
C LEU A 77 -14.59 -10.39 10.12
N GLU A 78 -13.30 -10.65 10.33
CA GLU A 78 -12.74 -12.01 10.51
C GLU A 78 -13.29 -12.76 11.72
N LYS A 79 -13.85 -12.04 12.72
CA LYS A 79 -14.50 -12.68 13.87
C LYS A 79 -15.75 -13.47 13.48
N ASP A 80 -16.47 -13.01 12.47
CA ASP A 80 -17.74 -13.60 12.03
C ASP A 80 -17.63 -14.37 10.70
N PHE A 81 -16.68 -14.00 9.84
CA PHE A 81 -16.52 -14.56 8.49
C PHE A 81 -15.13 -15.19 8.29
N GLU A 82 -15.03 -16.10 7.31
CA GLU A 82 -13.73 -16.52 6.77
C GLU A 82 -13.35 -15.50 5.69
N VAL A 83 -12.60 -14.47 6.07
CA VAL A 83 -12.18 -13.39 5.17
C VAL A 83 -10.85 -13.74 4.52
N HIS A 84 -10.76 -13.55 3.21
CA HIS A 84 -9.53 -13.66 2.43
C HIS A 84 -9.21 -12.29 1.85
N ILE A 85 -8.14 -11.66 2.34
CA ILE A 85 -7.69 -10.36 1.85
C ILE A 85 -6.63 -10.56 0.76
N ILE A 86 -6.84 -9.93 -0.39
CA ILE A 86 -5.89 -9.85 -1.51
C ILE A 86 -5.50 -8.37 -1.62
N THR A 87 -4.21 -8.03 -1.54
CA THR A 87 -3.71 -6.65 -1.51
C THR A 87 -2.48 -6.44 -2.38
#